data_AF-A0A7Y9PG12-F1
#
_entry.id   AF-A0A7Y9PG12-F1
#
_cell.length_a   1.000
_cell.length_b   1.000
_cell.length_c   1.000
_cell.angle_alpha   90.00
_cell.angle_beta   90.00
_cell.angle_gamma   90.00
#
_symmetry.space_group_name_H-M   'P 1'
#
loop_
_entity.id
_entity.type
_entity.pdbx_description
1 polymer ?
#
loop_
_entity_poly.entity_id
_entity_poly.type
_entity_poly.pdbx_seq_one_letter_code
_entity_poly.pdbx_strand_id
1 'polypeptide(L)'
;MSVFYDRQQELEKHEFMMGEARGRLAVTMDALTDALILIRQHGVYCQSARNPAVPALDLQSVIKNINGAKELVSSVMEKLREERDHRESASR
;
A
#
# COMPACT_ATOMS: atom_id res chain seq x y z
N MET A 1 -3.61 -6.70 -10.27
CA MET A 1 -2.66 -7.59 -9.56
C MET A 1 -2.59 -7.07 -8.12
N SER A 2 -2.63 -7.95 -7.12
CA SER A 2 -2.65 -7.54 -5.71
C SER A 2 -1.30 -6.95 -5.31
N VAL A 3 -1.31 -6.01 -4.36
CA VAL A 3 -0.10 -5.40 -3.79
C VAL A 3 0.85 -6.43 -3.17
N PHE A 4 0.32 -7.57 -2.70
CA PHE A 4 1.12 -8.65 -2.13
C PHE A 4 2.03 -9.31 -3.15
N TYR A 5 1.61 -9.38 -4.41
CA TYR A 5 2.44 -9.88 -5.50
C TYR A 5 3.40 -8.80 -5.99
N ASP A 6 2.88 -7.59 -6.20
CA ASP A 6 3.67 -6.49 -6.76
C ASP A 6 4.83 -6.04 -5.85
N ARG A 7 4.69 -6.21 -4.52
CA ARG A 7 5.70 -5.80 -3.52
C ARG A 7 6.21 -6.97 -2.67
N GLN A 8 6.17 -8.20 -3.19
CA GLN A 8 6.51 -9.41 -2.45
C GLN A 8 7.89 -9.34 -1.76
N GLN A 9 8.94 -8.92 -2.48
CA GLN A 9 10.30 -8.84 -1.92
C GLN A 9 10.40 -7.87 -0.74
N GLU A 10 9.80 -6.69 -0.86
CA GLU A 10 9.83 -5.71 0.22
C GLU A 10 8.99 -6.18 1.42
N LEU A 11 7.86 -6.83 1.17
CA LEU A 11 7.04 -7.45 2.22
C LEU A 11 7.85 -8.50 2.98
N GLU A 12 8.46 -9.46 2.28
CA GLU A 12 9.26 -10.51 2.92
C GLU A 12 10.39 -9.93 3.78
N LYS A 13 11.11 -8.93 3.25
CA LYS A 13 12.20 -8.25 3.95
C LYS A 13 11.71 -7.50 5.19
N HIS A 14 10.67 -6.67 5.06
CA HIS A 14 10.20 -5.82 6.16
C HIS A 14 9.44 -6.62 7.21
N GLU A 15 8.67 -7.65 6.82
CA GLU A 15 8.02 -8.57 7.76
C GLU A 15 9.06 -9.37 8.56
N PHE A 16 10.15 -9.82 7.92
CA PHE A 16 11.24 -10.50 8.63
C PHE A 16 11.92 -9.60 9.66
N MET A 17 12.21 -8.33 9.31
CA MET A 17 12.93 -7.41 10.21
C MET A 17 12.07 -6.88 11.37
N MET A 18 10.76 -6.70 11.17
CA MET A 18 9.91 -5.94 12.10
C MET A 18 8.69 -6.70 12.62
N GLY A 19 8.46 -7.93 12.14
CA GLY A 19 7.23 -8.68 12.33
C GLY A 19 6.15 -8.31 11.31
N GLU A 20 5.19 -9.19 11.12
CA GLU A 20 4.18 -9.13 10.04
C GLU A 20 3.44 -7.78 9.99
N ALA A 21 2.82 -7.36 11.10
CA ALA A 21 2.03 -6.13 11.15
C ALA A 21 2.86 -4.86 10.86
N ARG A 22 4.04 -4.76 11.47
CA ARG A 22 4.92 -3.58 11.29
C ARG A 22 5.60 -3.58 9.93
N GLY A 23 5.97 -4.74 9.41
CA GLY A 23 6.53 -4.90 8.07
C GLY A 23 5.55 -4.47 6.99
N ARG A 24 4.30 -4.93 7.05
CA ARG A 24 3.24 -4.49 6.13
C ARG A 24 2.96 -2.99 6.21
N LEU A 25 3.01 -2.39 7.40
CA LEU A 25 2.88 -0.94 7.54
C LEU A 25 4.03 -0.18 6.89
N ALA A 26 5.28 -0.68 6.98
CA ALA A 26 6.40 -0.06 6.30
C ALA A 26 6.19 -0.03 4.78
N VAL A 27 5.81 -1.17 4.18
CA VAL A 27 5.53 -1.25 2.74
C VAL A 27 4.30 -0.41 2.33
N THR A 28 3.32 -0.26 3.23
CA THR A 28 2.18 0.67 3.03
C THR A 28 2.69 2.11 2.88
N MET A 29 3.61 2.54 3.73
CA MET A 29 4.16 3.90 3.68
C MET A 29 4.94 4.14 2.38
N ASP A 30 5.66 3.14 1.88
CA ASP A 30 6.34 3.21 0.60
C ASP A 30 5.36 3.35 -0.56
N ALA A 31 4.27 2.55 -0.57
CA ALA A 31 3.22 2.66 -1.58
C ALA A 31 2.55 4.05 -1.59
N LEU A 32 2.28 4.63 -0.41
CA LEU A 32 1.78 5.99 -0.31
C LEU A 32 2.79 7.03 -0.80
N THR A 33 4.07 6.84 -0.49
CA THR A 33 5.14 7.74 -0.95
C THR A 33 5.26 7.73 -2.47
N ASP A 34 5.21 6.55 -3.10
CA ASP A 34 5.20 6.41 -4.55
C ASP A 34 4.00 7.12 -5.19
N ALA A 35 2.81 7.00 -4.57
CA ALA A 35 1.62 7.73 -5.02
C ALA A 35 1.82 9.26 -4.94
N LEU A 36 2.39 9.77 -3.84
CA LEU A 36 2.65 11.21 -3.66
C LEU A 36 3.66 11.75 -4.69
N ILE A 37 4.69 10.98 -5.02
CA ILE A 37 5.67 11.33 -6.05
C ILE A 37 5.00 11.43 -7.43
N LEU A 38 4.15 10.46 -7.77
CA LEU A 38 3.42 10.44 -9.05
C LEU A 38 2.42 11.60 -9.17
N ILE A 39 1.75 12.00 -8.08
CA ILE A 39 0.87 13.18 -8.07
C ILE A 39 1.65 14.46 -8.38
N ARG A 40 2.90 14.60 -7.89
CA ARG A 40 3.75 15.75 -8.25
C ARG A 40 4.06 15.78 -9.74
N GLN A 41 4.36 14.62 -10.33
CA GLN A 41 4.60 14.53 -11.78
C GLN A 41 3.33 14.91 -12.56
N HIS A 42 2.16 14.46 -12.11
CA HIS A 42 0.89 14.86 -12.69
C HIS A 42 0.72 16.38 -12.65
N GLY A 43 0.90 17.04 -11.51
CA GLY A 43 0.78 18.51 -11.41
C GLY A 43 1.69 19.31 -12.36
N VAL A 44 2.86 18.76 -12.73
CA VAL A 44 3.80 19.38 -13.69
C VAL A 44 3.42 19.08 -15.15
N TYR A 45 2.94 17.86 -15.45
CA TYR A 45 2.60 17.40 -16.81
C TYR A 45 1.12 17.57 -17.19
N CYS A 46 0.25 17.99 -16.26
CA CYS A 46 -1.20 18.15 -16.46
C CYS A 46 -1.61 19.28 -17.42
N GLN A 47 -0.66 19.91 -18.12
CA GLN A 47 -0.97 20.75 -19.28
C GLN A 47 -1.12 19.96 -20.60
N SER A 48 -0.88 18.65 -20.60
CA SER A 48 -0.95 17.85 -21.82
C SER A 48 -2.38 17.46 -22.18
N ALA A 49 -2.91 18.08 -23.24
CA ALA A 49 -4.14 17.72 -23.93
C ALA A 49 -4.07 16.31 -24.58
N ARG A 50 -4.05 15.25 -23.76
CA ARG A 50 -4.21 13.86 -24.21
C ARG A 50 -5.61 13.40 -23.90
N ASN A 51 -6.31 12.98 -24.96
CA ASN A 51 -7.59 12.27 -25.01
C ASN A 51 -8.43 12.31 -23.70
N PRO A 52 -9.50 13.14 -23.63
CA PRO A 52 -10.36 13.26 -22.45
C PRO A 52 -10.99 11.95 -21.97
N ALA A 53 -11.03 10.92 -22.82
CA ALA A 53 -11.65 9.64 -22.52
C ALA A 53 -10.77 8.69 -21.68
N VAL A 54 -9.49 9.00 -21.46
CA VAL A 54 -8.56 8.11 -20.73
C VAL A 54 -7.82 8.89 -19.64
N PRO A 55 -7.81 8.42 -18.38
CA PRO A 55 -6.99 9.03 -17.33
C PRO A 55 -5.52 9.03 -17.73
N ALA A 56 -4.82 10.11 -17.43
CA ALA A 56 -3.38 10.19 -17.61
C ALA A 56 -2.71 9.00 -16.87
N LEU A 57 -1.66 8.43 -17.50
CA LEU A 57 -1.06 7.16 -17.09
C LEU A 57 -0.48 7.21 -15.66
N ASP A 58 -0.02 8.39 -15.25
CA ASP A 58 0.38 8.72 -13.87
C ASP A 58 -0.75 8.52 -12.86
N LEU A 59 -1.99 8.91 -13.18
CA LEU A 59 -3.13 8.79 -12.29
C LEU A 59 -3.56 7.33 -12.08
N GLN A 60 -3.42 6.48 -13.10
CA GLN A 60 -3.68 5.04 -12.96
C GLN A 60 -2.70 4.40 -11.96
N SER A 61 -1.41 4.76 -12.04
CA SER A 61 -0.40 4.31 -11.09
C SER A 61 -0.62 4.86 -9.67
N VAL A 62 -1.09 6.11 -9.54
CA VAL A 62 -1.50 6.68 -8.24
C VAL A 62 -2.62 5.85 -7.62
N ILE A 63 -3.69 5.60 -8.38
CA ILE A 63 -4.84 4.83 -7.90
C ILE A 63 -4.41 3.40 -7.51
N LYS A 64 -3.54 2.77 -8.32
CA LYS A 64 -2.99 1.45 -8.01
C LYS A 64 -2.25 1.44 -6.66
N ASN A 65 -1.35 2.39 -6.44
CA ASN A 65 -0.59 2.49 -5.20
C ASN A 65 -1.48 2.78 -3.98
N ILE A 66 -2.47 3.67 -4.11
CA ILE A 66 -3.43 3.96 -3.02
C ILE A 66 -4.29 2.74 -2.69
N ASN A 67 -4.78 2.01 -3.70
CA ASN A 67 -5.58 0.81 -3.46
C ASN A 67 -4.75 -0.30 -2.82
N GLY A 68 -3.50 -0.50 -3.26
CA GLY A 68 -2.58 -1.43 -2.62
C GLY A 68 -2.28 -1.05 -1.17
N ALA A 69 -2.06 0.23 -0.88
CA ALA A 69 -1.88 0.71 0.48
C ALA A 69 -3.10 0.41 1.37
N LYS A 70 -4.33 0.60 0.86
CA LYS A 70 -5.57 0.24 1.58
C LYS A 70 -5.63 -1.26 1.87
N GLU A 71 -5.30 -2.10 0.90
CA GLU A 71 -5.27 -3.56 1.05
C GLU A 71 -4.30 -3.99 2.16
N LEU A 72 -3.10 -3.42 2.19
CA LEU A 72 -2.11 -3.67 3.26
C LEU A 72 -2.59 -3.19 4.63
N VAL A 73 -3.19 -1.99 4.72
CA VAL A 73 -3.77 -1.48 5.98
C VAL A 73 -4.87 -2.41 6.49
N SER A 74 -5.78 -2.84 5.63
CA SER A 74 -6.83 -3.80 6.01
C SER A 74 -6.23 -5.11 6.55
N SER A 75 -5.19 -5.63 5.91
CA SER A 75 -4.48 -6.82 6.37
C SER A 75 -3.83 -6.64 7.75
N VAL A 76 -3.22 -5.48 7.99
CA VAL A 76 -2.64 -5.15 9.31
C VAL A 76 -3.71 -5.06 10.39
N MET A 77 -4.85 -4.41 10.09
CA MET A 77 -5.95 -4.28 11.04
C MET A 77 -6.53 -5.64 11.43
N GLU A 78 -6.62 -6.58 10.49
CA GLU A 78 -7.03 -7.96 10.77
C GLU A 78 -6.01 -8.67 11.64
N LYS A 79 -4.72 -8.58 11.30
CA LYS A 79 -3.65 -9.19 12.10
C LYS A 79 -3.64 -8.72 13.55
N LEU A 80 -3.81 -7.41 13.77
CA LEU A 80 -3.87 -6.82 15.11
C LEU A 80 -5.12 -7.28 15.89
N ARG A 81 -6.23 -7.52 15.20
CA ARG A 81 -7.45 -8.11 15.78
C ARG A 81 -7.18 -9.55 16.22
N GLU A 82 -6.62 -10.39 15.36
CA GLU A 82 -6.26 -11.77 15.68
C GLU A 82 -5.30 -11.83 16.88
N GLU A 83 -4.24 -11.01 16.89
CA GLU A 83 -3.28 -10.96 17.99
C GLU A 83 -3.92 -10.54 19.33
N ARG A 84 -4.91 -9.64 19.30
CA ARG A 84 -5.66 -9.24 20.50
C ARG A 84 -6.51 -10.41 20.99
N ASP A 85 -7.28 -11.04 20.11
CA ASP A 85 -8.19 -12.12 20.46
C ASP A 85 -7.40 -13.35 20.98
N HIS A 86 -6.24 -13.65 20.39
CA HIS A 86 -5.32 -14.68 20.91
C HIS A 86 -4.81 -14.36 22.32
N ARG A 87 -4.39 -13.11 22.58
CA ARG A 87 -3.95 -12.67 23.92
C ARG A 87 -5.06 -12.78 24.96
N GLU A 88 -6.29 -12.44 24.60
CA GLU A 88 -7.45 -12.57 25.49
C GLU A 88 -7.80 -14.03 25.77
N SER A 89 -7.72 -14.90 24.77
CA SER A 89 -7.98 -16.33 24.95
C SER A 89 -6.92 -17.04 25.82
N ALA A 90 -5.65 -16.65 25.69
CA ALA A 90 -4.56 -17.19 26.49
C ALA A 90 -4.55 -16.70 27.96
N SER A 91 -5.27 -15.62 28.26
CA SER A 91 -5.41 -15.06 29.61
C SER A 91 -6.60 -15.64 30.40
N ARG A 92 -7.43 -16.48 29.77
CA ARG A 92 -8.59 -17.16 30.40
C ARG A 92 -8.24 -18.59 30.75
#